data_AF-A0A3B8ZFK2-F1
#
_entry.id   AF-A0A3B8ZFK2-F1
#
_cell.length_a   1.000
_cell.length_b   1.000
_cell.length_c   1.000
_cell.angle_alpha   90.00
_cell.angle_beta   90.00
_cell.angle_gamma   90.00
#
_symmetry.space_group_name_H-M   'P 1'
#
loop_
_entity.id
_entity.type
_entity.pdbx_description
1 polymer ?
#
loop_
_entity_poly.entity_id
_entity_poly.type
_entity_poly.pdbx_seq_one_letter_code
_entity_poly.pdbx_strand_id
1 'polypeptide(L)'
;DANFSFTTAQVVNFLKSMRDRGVPAWQRHQAASAAARYQMMLSGRIEDELGEAVQKLANLAQSERKGDASQAARETHYPPNEPKVITALRETLRRRRYKYDTEKAYVGRCLRFLSANPGREPESLGEPELRSFFNALVTHPQGGVSASTLKQAKSALLFLYQGVLGRELGFLDHSEATKPSKLPVVLTRQEVAAIRKHL
;
A
#
# COMPACT_ATOMS: atom_id res chain seq x y z
N ASP A 1 19.09 -25.28 14.82
CA ASP A 1 18.54 -24.02 15.34
C ASP A 1 19.48 -22.86 15.04
N ALA A 2 19.12 -22.03 14.04
CA ALA A 2 19.87 -20.83 13.73
C ALA A 2 19.30 -19.68 14.58
N ASN A 3 20.00 -19.31 15.66
CA ASN A 3 19.72 -18.08 16.40
C ASN A 3 20.01 -16.87 15.50
N PHE A 4 18.99 -16.42 14.77
CA PHE A 4 19.03 -15.15 14.04
C PHE A 4 18.99 -14.00 15.05
N SER A 5 20.15 -13.61 15.58
CA SER A 5 20.26 -12.38 16.38
C SER A 5 20.76 -11.24 15.49
N PHE A 6 20.10 -10.09 15.51
CA PHE A 6 20.59 -8.87 14.88
C PHE A 6 20.58 -7.72 15.90
N THR A 7 21.49 -6.76 15.74
CA THR A 7 21.57 -5.58 16.59
C THR A 7 20.79 -4.41 16.00
N THR A 8 20.36 -3.46 16.83
CA THR A 8 19.72 -2.22 16.38
C THR A 8 20.59 -1.46 15.38
N ALA A 9 21.91 -1.43 15.59
CA ALA A 9 22.86 -0.83 14.65
C ALA A 9 22.84 -1.48 13.26
N GLN A 10 22.73 -2.82 13.18
CA GLN A 10 22.60 -3.53 11.90
C GLN A 10 21.29 -3.16 11.18
N VAL A 11 20.18 -3.06 11.91
CA VAL A 11 18.89 -2.65 11.36
C VAL A 11 18.95 -1.20 10.86
N VAL A 12 19.52 -0.29 11.63
CA VAL A 12 19.66 1.13 11.24
C VAL A 12 20.53 1.28 10.00
N ASN A 13 21.66 0.55 9.91
CA ASN A 13 22.52 0.57 8.73
C ASN A 13 21.82 -0.02 7.49
N PHE A 14 21.03 -1.08 7.67
CA PHE A 14 20.19 -1.64 6.61
C PHE A 14 19.14 -0.62 6.12
N LEU A 15 18.47 0.10 7.03
CA LEU A 15 17.49 1.13 6.69
C LEU A 15 18.13 2.34 5.97
N LYS A 16 19.36 2.71 6.32
CA LYS A 16 20.16 3.73 5.61
C LYS A 16 20.51 3.25 4.20
N SER A 17 20.98 2.00 4.05
CA SER A 17 21.22 1.40 2.72
C SER A 17 19.95 1.36 1.85
N MET A 18 18.78 1.10 2.43
CA MET A 18 17.51 1.18 1.70
C MET A 18 17.21 2.62 1.25
N ARG A 19 17.45 3.62 2.11
CA ARG A 19 17.27 5.04 1.76
C ARG A 19 18.17 5.43 0.59
N ASP A 20 19.44 5.03 0.63
CA ASP A 20 20.44 5.42 -0.38
C ASP A 20 20.16 4.76 -1.74
N ARG A 21 19.43 3.64 -1.75
CA ARG A 21 18.88 2.99 -2.96
C ARG A 21 17.54 3.59 -3.42
N GLY A 22 17.07 4.68 -2.80
CA GLY A 22 15.81 5.33 -3.16
C GLY A 22 14.54 4.60 -2.70
N VAL A 23 14.64 3.66 -1.75
CA VAL A 23 13.47 2.92 -1.26
C VAL A 23 12.53 3.86 -0.49
N PRO A 24 11.22 3.90 -0.80
CA PRO A 24 10.23 4.73 -0.13
C PRO A 24 10.16 4.52 1.39
N ALA A 25 9.80 5.57 2.14
CA ALA A 25 9.75 5.52 3.60
C ALA A 25 8.76 4.45 4.12
N TRP A 26 7.66 4.18 3.42
CA TRP A 26 6.72 3.13 3.84
C TRP A 26 7.29 1.70 3.78
N GLN A 27 8.18 1.41 2.82
CA GLN A 27 8.87 0.10 2.74
C GLN A 27 9.96 0.00 3.81
N ARG A 28 10.70 1.09 4.04
CA ARG A 28 11.65 1.18 5.16
C ARG A 28 10.95 1.03 6.51
N HIS A 29 9.78 1.65 6.69
CA HIS A 29 8.95 1.51 7.88
C HIS A 29 8.52 0.05 8.10
N GLN A 30 8.17 -0.67 7.02
CA GLN A 30 7.78 -2.08 7.10
C GLN A 30 8.94 -2.96 7.60
N ALA A 31 10.15 -2.75 7.07
CA ALA A 31 11.35 -3.45 7.52
C ALA A 31 11.69 -3.13 8.99
N ALA A 32 11.63 -1.84 9.39
CA ALA A 32 11.86 -1.41 10.76
C ALA A 32 10.83 -2.01 11.75
N SER A 33 9.55 -2.01 11.36
CA SER A 33 8.46 -2.60 12.16
C SER A 33 8.62 -4.12 12.33
N ALA A 34 9.11 -4.83 11.31
CA ALA A 34 9.38 -6.26 11.41
C ALA A 34 10.52 -6.54 12.41
N ALA A 35 11.60 -5.77 12.33
CA ALA A 35 12.72 -5.87 13.27
C ALA A 35 12.28 -5.57 14.72
N ALA A 36 11.48 -4.53 14.94
CA ALA A 36 10.98 -4.15 16.26
C ALA A 36 10.06 -5.23 16.86
N ARG A 37 9.18 -5.85 16.06
CA ARG A 37 8.33 -6.97 16.54
C ARG A 37 9.16 -8.19 16.93
N TYR A 38 10.20 -8.49 16.17
CA TYR A 38 11.09 -9.60 16.48
C TYR A 38 11.87 -9.35 17.79
N GLN A 39 12.33 -8.12 18.00
CA GLN A 39 12.99 -7.72 19.25
C GLN A 39 12.04 -7.83 20.45
N MET A 40 10.79 -7.36 20.31
CA MET A 40 9.75 -7.56 21.32
C MET A 40 9.51 -9.03 21.64
N MET A 41 9.51 -9.90 20.61
CA MET A 41 9.26 -11.34 20.77
C MET A 41 10.40 -12.06 21.50
N LEU A 42 11.65 -11.68 21.25
CA LEU A 42 12.82 -12.32 21.88
C LEU A 42 13.19 -11.74 23.24
N SER A 43 13.04 -10.43 23.42
CA SER A 43 13.62 -9.71 24.57
C SER A 43 12.58 -9.00 25.44
N GLY A 44 11.29 -9.07 25.07
CA GLY A 44 10.19 -8.44 25.82
C GLY A 44 10.21 -6.90 25.81
N ARG A 45 11.14 -6.29 25.07
CA ARG A 45 11.28 -4.83 24.92
C ARG A 45 11.74 -4.48 23.51
N ILE A 46 11.50 -3.24 23.12
CA ILE A 46 12.04 -2.63 21.90
C ILE A 46 13.09 -1.64 22.36
N GLU A 47 14.27 -1.65 21.75
CA GLU A 47 15.29 -0.63 22.04
C GLU A 47 14.84 0.74 21.54
N ASP A 48 15.09 1.78 22.35
CA ASP A 48 14.56 3.13 22.13
C ASP A 48 14.94 3.69 20.74
N GLU A 49 16.18 3.51 20.30
CA GLU A 49 16.64 3.95 18.97
C GLU A 49 15.85 3.30 17.82
N LEU A 50 15.49 2.02 17.94
CA LEU A 50 14.69 1.33 16.93
C LEU A 50 13.24 1.81 16.98
N GLY A 51 12.69 2.06 18.17
CA GLY A 51 11.38 2.64 18.36
C GLY A 51 11.25 4.03 17.72
N GLU A 52 12.24 4.90 17.93
CA GLU A 52 12.32 6.23 17.30
C GLU A 52 12.42 6.13 15.78
N ALA A 53 13.25 5.22 15.26
CA ALA A 53 13.37 4.99 13.83
C ALA A 53 12.05 4.53 13.20
N VAL A 54 11.32 3.63 13.86
CA VAL A 54 9.97 3.20 13.44
C VAL A 54 9.02 4.40 13.40
N GLN A 55 8.95 5.20 14.46
CA GLN A 55 8.03 6.35 14.53
C GLN A 55 8.36 7.43 13.48
N LYS A 56 9.65 7.74 13.28
CA LYS A 56 10.10 8.70 12.28
C LYS A 56 9.76 8.24 10.86
N LEU A 57 9.96 6.95 10.57
CA LEU A 57 9.59 6.35 9.30
C LEU A 57 8.06 6.28 9.11
N ALA A 58 7.28 6.10 10.19
CA ALA A 58 5.83 6.15 10.14
C ALA A 58 5.33 7.55 9.72
N ASN A 59 5.91 8.60 10.30
CA ASN A 59 5.57 9.99 9.98
C ASN A 59 5.96 10.35 8.53
N LEU A 60 7.16 9.96 8.09
CA LEU A 60 7.61 10.11 6.71
C LEU A 60 6.71 9.33 5.73
N ALA A 61 6.33 8.11 6.09
CA ALA A 61 5.40 7.31 5.28
C ALA A 61 4.01 7.95 5.21
N GLN A 62 3.54 8.60 6.28
CA GLN A 62 2.26 9.32 6.28
C GLN A 62 2.31 10.59 5.43
N SER A 63 3.43 11.33 5.42
CA SER A 63 3.61 12.46 4.50
C SER A 63 3.72 11.99 3.05
N GLU A 64 4.39 10.87 2.79
CA GLU A 64 4.40 10.24 1.46
C GLU A 64 2.98 9.83 1.02
N ARG A 65 2.20 9.20 1.91
CA ARG A 65 0.81 8.73 1.66
C ARG A 65 -0.24 9.82 1.45
N LYS A 66 0.08 11.09 1.70
CA LYS A 66 -0.82 12.22 1.42
C LYS A 66 -0.68 12.74 -0.01
N GLY A 67 0.35 12.30 -0.74
CA GLY A 67 0.52 12.41 -2.18
C GLY A 67 0.90 13.81 -2.64
N ASP A 68 2.16 13.99 -3.03
CA ASP A 68 2.64 15.18 -3.73
C ASP A 68 2.52 14.99 -5.25
N ALA A 69 1.66 15.78 -5.90
CA ALA A 69 1.50 15.77 -7.35
C ALA A 69 2.78 16.24 -8.08
N SER A 70 3.59 17.10 -7.45
CA SER A 70 4.90 17.52 -7.96
C SER A 70 5.91 16.37 -7.91
N GLN A 71 5.79 15.44 -6.97
CA GLN A 71 6.63 14.26 -6.89
C GLN A 71 6.28 13.25 -7.99
N ALA A 72 4.98 13.01 -8.23
CA ALA A 72 4.51 12.21 -9.38
C ALA A 72 5.02 12.75 -10.73
N ALA A 73 4.99 14.08 -10.90
CA ALA A 73 5.49 14.73 -12.12
C ALA A 73 7.02 14.64 -12.28
N ARG A 74 7.77 14.55 -11.16
CA ARG A 74 9.23 14.39 -11.14
C ARG A 74 9.69 12.93 -11.28
N GLU A 75 8.81 11.97 -11.00
CA GLU A 75 9.16 10.55 -11.02
C GLU A 75 9.17 9.99 -12.45
N THR A 76 10.26 10.30 -13.16
CA THR A 76 10.53 9.88 -14.54
C THR A 76 11.06 8.45 -14.67
N HIS A 77 11.20 7.73 -13.55
CA HIS A 77 11.77 6.40 -13.52
C HIS A 77 10.70 5.31 -13.69
N TYR A 78 10.61 4.74 -14.89
CA TYR A 78 9.94 3.47 -15.11
C TYR A 78 10.90 2.34 -14.73
N PRO A 79 10.46 1.34 -13.94
CA PRO A 79 11.31 0.21 -13.60
C PRO A 79 11.79 -0.49 -14.90
N PRO A 80 13.08 -0.84 -15.01
CA PRO A 80 13.55 -1.64 -16.14
C PRO A 80 12.83 -2.99 -16.10
N ASN A 81 12.21 -3.37 -17.22
CA ASN A 81 11.36 -4.58 -17.39
C ASN A 81 9.94 -4.51 -16.79
N GLU A 82 9.39 -3.32 -16.55
CA GLU A 82 7.96 -3.19 -16.22
C GLU A 82 7.08 -3.66 -17.42
N PRO A 83 6.02 -4.47 -17.19
CA PRO A 83 5.14 -4.90 -18.28
C PRO A 83 4.53 -3.69 -19.01
N LYS A 84 4.46 -3.75 -20.34
CA LYS A 84 3.96 -2.62 -21.18
C LYS A 84 2.61 -2.09 -20.72
N VAL A 85 1.71 -2.98 -20.29
CA VAL A 85 0.38 -2.60 -19.79
C VAL A 85 0.45 -1.74 -18.50
N ILE A 86 1.47 -1.95 -17.66
CA ILE A 86 1.69 -1.20 -16.43
C ILE A 86 2.31 0.17 -16.76
N THR A 87 3.22 0.23 -17.73
CA THR A 87 3.72 1.50 -18.26
C THR A 87 2.55 2.35 -18.79
N ALA A 88 1.68 1.77 -19.62
CA ALA A 88 0.48 2.43 -20.14
C ALA A 88 -0.51 2.85 -19.04
N LEU A 89 -0.63 2.04 -17.97
CA LEU A 89 -1.41 2.38 -16.78
C LEU A 89 -0.86 3.64 -16.09
N ARG A 90 0.45 3.72 -15.85
CA ARG A 90 1.09 4.90 -15.25
C ARG A 90 0.90 6.14 -16.10
N GLU A 91 1.17 6.05 -17.40
CA GLU A 91 0.97 7.15 -18.34
C GLU A 91 -0.46 7.66 -18.30
N THR A 92 -1.44 6.75 -18.29
CA THR A 92 -2.86 7.12 -18.27
C THR A 92 -3.26 7.76 -16.94
N LEU A 93 -2.79 7.24 -15.80
CA LEU A 93 -3.01 7.84 -14.49
C LEU A 93 -2.40 9.24 -14.39
N ARG A 94 -1.18 9.43 -14.89
CA ARG A 94 -0.48 10.74 -14.92
C ARG A 94 -1.17 11.73 -15.85
N ARG A 95 -1.58 11.31 -17.06
CA ARG A 95 -2.37 12.14 -17.99
C ARG A 95 -3.65 12.64 -17.33
N ARG A 96 -4.32 11.78 -16.57
CA ARG A 96 -5.54 12.10 -15.82
C ARG A 96 -5.28 12.80 -14.47
N ARG A 97 -4.02 13.18 -14.18
CA ARG A 97 -3.60 13.89 -12.96
C ARG A 97 -4.00 13.20 -11.66
N TYR A 98 -4.00 11.87 -11.63
CA TYR A 98 -4.18 11.13 -10.40
C TYR A 98 -3.03 11.42 -9.42
N LYS A 99 -3.33 11.35 -8.12
CA LYS A 99 -2.30 11.47 -7.08
C LYS A 99 -1.29 10.34 -7.20
N TYR A 100 -0.04 10.62 -6.84
CA TYR A 100 1.03 9.64 -6.90
C TYR A 100 0.75 8.36 -6.09
N ASP A 101 0.13 8.51 -4.92
CA ASP A 101 -0.25 7.35 -4.10
C ASP A 101 -1.31 6.47 -4.77
N THR A 102 -2.18 7.07 -5.57
CA THR A 102 -3.14 6.30 -6.36
C THR A 102 -2.42 5.52 -7.47
N GLU A 103 -1.43 6.13 -8.13
CA GLU A 103 -0.56 5.43 -9.09
C GLU A 103 0.15 4.24 -8.42
N LYS A 104 0.86 4.47 -7.31
CA LYS A 104 1.53 3.41 -6.56
C LYS A 104 0.57 2.29 -6.16
N ALA A 105 -0.59 2.65 -5.61
CA ALA A 105 -1.58 1.68 -5.18
C ALA A 105 -2.11 0.86 -6.36
N TYR A 106 -2.43 1.52 -7.48
CA TYR A 106 -3.01 0.87 -8.65
C TYR A 106 -1.99 -0.05 -9.31
N VAL A 107 -0.79 0.46 -9.59
CA VAL A 107 0.30 -0.34 -10.17
C VAL A 107 0.58 -1.56 -9.31
N GLY A 108 0.69 -1.41 -7.99
CA GLY A 108 0.92 -2.54 -7.10
C GLY A 108 -0.20 -3.58 -7.13
N ARG A 109 -1.46 -3.17 -7.33
CA ARG A 109 -2.59 -4.12 -7.47
C ARG A 109 -2.58 -4.82 -8.82
N CYS A 110 -2.33 -4.10 -9.90
CA CYS A 110 -2.25 -4.65 -11.24
C CYS A 110 -1.07 -5.62 -11.36
N LEU A 111 0.13 -5.28 -10.85
CA LEU A 111 1.28 -6.20 -10.84
C LEU A 111 0.97 -7.50 -10.10
N ARG A 112 0.34 -7.43 -8.91
CA ARG A 112 -0.08 -8.65 -8.19
C ARG A 112 -1.08 -9.49 -8.97
N PHE A 113 -2.01 -8.86 -9.69
CA PHE A 113 -2.95 -9.57 -10.56
C PHE A 113 -2.25 -10.25 -11.72
N LEU A 114 -1.30 -9.57 -12.38
CA LEU A 114 -0.50 -10.16 -13.46
C LEU A 114 0.37 -11.31 -12.95
N SER A 115 1.00 -11.17 -11.79
CA SER A 115 1.79 -12.25 -11.18
C SER A 115 0.94 -13.46 -10.78
N ALA A 116 -0.34 -13.26 -10.43
CA ALA A 116 -1.27 -14.36 -10.15
C ALA A 116 -1.72 -15.10 -11.44
N ASN A 117 -1.44 -14.55 -12.61
CA ASN A 117 -1.81 -15.11 -13.92
C ASN A 117 -0.58 -15.16 -14.85
N PRO A 118 0.47 -15.93 -14.50
CA PRO A 118 1.71 -15.96 -15.27
C PRO A 118 1.49 -16.50 -16.69
N GLY A 119 2.17 -15.91 -17.67
CA GLY A 119 2.12 -16.34 -19.08
C GLY A 119 0.81 -16.04 -19.81
N ARG A 120 -0.12 -15.31 -19.18
CA ARG A 120 -1.38 -14.88 -19.79
C ARG A 120 -1.32 -13.40 -20.13
N GLU A 121 -1.74 -13.06 -21.35
CA GLU A 121 -1.84 -11.66 -21.78
C GLU A 121 -2.96 -10.95 -21.00
N PRO A 122 -2.75 -9.74 -20.47
CA PRO A 122 -3.75 -8.96 -19.74
C PRO A 122 -5.08 -8.80 -20.48
N GLU A 123 -5.01 -8.67 -21.81
CA GLU A 123 -6.13 -8.54 -22.73
C GLU A 123 -6.96 -9.83 -22.82
N SER A 124 -6.38 -10.99 -22.51
CA SER A 124 -7.07 -12.29 -22.49
C SER A 124 -7.72 -12.60 -21.15
N LEU A 125 -7.27 -11.95 -20.08
CA LEU A 125 -7.80 -12.14 -18.73
C LEU A 125 -9.15 -11.44 -18.63
N GLY A 126 -10.16 -12.13 -18.10
CA GLY A 126 -11.53 -11.65 -18.04
C GLY A 126 -12.10 -11.70 -16.63
N GLU A 127 -13.42 -11.71 -16.56
CA GLU A 127 -14.15 -11.79 -15.31
C GLU A 127 -13.81 -13.01 -14.44
N PRO A 128 -13.59 -14.23 -15.00
CA PRO A 128 -13.25 -15.39 -14.19
C PRO A 128 -11.95 -15.19 -13.40
N GLU A 129 -10.90 -14.70 -14.05
CA GLU A 129 -9.60 -14.46 -13.42
C GLU A 129 -9.66 -13.32 -12.40
N LEU A 130 -10.45 -12.28 -12.68
CA LEU A 130 -10.70 -11.19 -11.74
C LEU A 130 -11.42 -11.68 -10.48
N ARG A 131 -12.48 -12.48 -10.62
CA ARG A 131 -13.21 -13.07 -9.49
C ARG A 131 -12.30 -13.97 -8.67
N SER A 132 -11.53 -14.83 -9.33
CA SER A 132 -10.56 -15.71 -8.68
C SER A 132 -9.55 -14.90 -7.85
N PHE A 133 -8.99 -13.84 -8.45
CA PHE A 133 -8.05 -12.96 -7.77
C PHE A 133 -8.67 -12.27 -6.55
N PHE A 134 -9.88 -11.72 -6.65
CA PHE A 134 -10.54 -11.10 -5.50
C PHE A 134 -10.87 -12.09 -4.40
N ASN A 135 -11.32 -13.30 -4.76
CA ASN A 135 -11.57 -14.36 -3.79
C ASN A 135 -10.28 -14.71 -3.05
N ALA A 136 -9.16 -14.90 -3.76
CA ALA A 136 -7.87 -15.17 -3.15
C ALA A 136 -7.39 -14.06 -2.20
N LEU A 137 -7.73 -12.80 -2.48
CA LEU A 137 -7.44 -11.69 -1.55
C LEU A 137 -8.26 -11.78 -0.26
N VAL A 138 -9.49 -12.30 -0.31
CA VAL A 138 -10.39 -12.39 0.85
C VAL A 138 -10.19 -13.68 1.63
N THR A 139 -9.87 -14.79 0.98
CA THR A 139 -9.74 -16.12 1.60
C THR A 139 -8.31 -16.48 1.98
N HIS A 140 -7.40 -15.50 2.04
CA HIS A 140 -5.99 -15.73 2.31
C HIS A 140 -5.77 -16.42 3.67
N PRO A 141 -4.92 -17.48 3.77
CA PRO A 141 -4.77 -18.29 4.99
C PRO A 141 -4.32 -17.52 6.24
N GLN A 142 -3.63 -16.40 6.06
CA GLN A 142 -3.17 -15.53 7.15
C GLN A 142 -4.17 -14.43 7.53
N GLY A 143 -5.42 -14.54 7.07
CA GLY A 143 -6.45 -13.51 7.17
C GLY A 143 -6.57 -12.71 5.87
N GLY A 144 -7.79 -12.58 5.38
CA GLY A 144 -8.10 -11.82 4.17
C GLY A 144 -7.76 -10.34 4.26
N VAL A 145 -7.72 -9.67 3.10
CA VAL A 145 -7.51 -8.22 3.05
C VAL A 145 -8.73 -7.44 3.55
N SER A 146 -8.49 -6.24 4.10
CA SER A 146 -9.58 -5.33 4.49
C SER A 146 -10.51 -4.96 3.32
N ALA A 147 -11.75 -4.57 3.63
CA ALA A 147 -12.69 -4.06 2.63
C ALA A 147 -12.14 -2.86 1.84
N SER A 148 -11.39 -1.96 2.50
CA SER A 148 -10.74 -0.82 1.84
C SER A 148 -9.66 -1.26 0.84
N THR A 149 -8.92 -2.31 1.19
CA THR A 149 -7.90 -2.91 0.35
C THR A 149 -8.51 -3.59 -0.88
N LEU A 150 -9.59 -4.35 -0.68
CA LEU A 150 -10.33 -5.00 -1.75
C LEU A 150 -10.93 -3.97 -2.71
N LYS A 151 -11.51 -2.90 -2.17
CA LYS A 151 -12.05 -1.78 -2.96
C LYS A 151 -10.98 -1.13 -3.83
N GLN A 152 -9.79 -0.86 -3.27
CA GLN A 152 -8.66 -0.35 -4.05
C GLN A 152 -8.23 -1.32 -5.15
N ALA A 153 -8.22 -2.64 -4.87
CA ALA A 153 -7.90 -3.65 -5.87
C ALA A 153 -8.92 -3.64 -7.03
N LYS A 154 -10.21 -3.61 -6.70
CA LYS A 154 -11.30 -3.51 -7.68
C LYS A 154 -11.18 -2.25 -8.53
N SER A 155 -11.03 -1.08 -7.92
CA SER A 155 -10.90 0.18 -8.65
C SER A 155 -9.65 0.23 -9.54
N ALA A 156 -8.54 -0.36 -9.09
CA ALA A 156 -7.31 -0.44 -9.89
C ALA A 156 -7.50 -1.32 -11.13
N LEU A 157 -8.07 -2.51 -10.98
CA LEU A 157 -8.30 -3.43 -12.10
C LEU A 157 -9.40 -2.90 -13.03
N LEU A 158 -10.46 -2.31 -12.50
CA LEU A 158 -11.47 -1.64 -13.32
C LEU A 158 -10.85 -0.54 -14.19
N PHE A 159 -9.98 0.29 -13.58
CA PHE A 159 -9.26 1.34 -14.32
C PHE A 159 -8.31 0.75 -15.37
N LEU A 160 -7.61 -0.35 -15.07
CA LEU A 160 -6.77 -1.04 -16.03
C LEU A 160 -7.59 -1.45 -17.27
N TYR A 161 -8.72 -2.12 -17.07
CA TYR A 161 -9.52 -2.63 -18.18
C TYR A 161 -10.24 -1.53 -18.95
N GLN A 162 -10.96 -0.63 -18.27
CA GLN A 162 -11.73 0.42 -18.94
C GLN A 162 -10.84 1.57 -19.40
N GLY A 163 -9.90 2.01 -18.56
CA GLY A 163 -9.11 3.20 -18.77
C GLY A 163 -7.87 3.00 -19.62
N VAL A 164 -7.29 1.78 -19.63
CA VAL A 164 -6.05 1.46 -20.37
C VAL A 164 -6.33 0.52 -21.54
N LEU A 165 -7.02 -0.60 -21.29
CA LEU A 165 -7.28 -1.62 -22.31
C LEU A 165 -8.54 -1.35 -23.16
N GLY A 166 -9.36 -0.37 -22.79
CA GLY A 166 -10.60 -0.04 -23.49
C GLY A 166 -11.65 -1.16 -23.49
N ARG A 167 -11.60 -2.07 -22.51
CA ARG A 167 -12.53 -3.19 -22.37
C ARG A 167 -13.52 -2.93 -21.24
N GLU A 168 -14.81 -3.10 -21.54
CA GLU A 168 -15.85 -3.13 -20.53
C GLU A 168 -15.91 -4.52 -19.86
N LEU A 169 -16.09 -4.52 -18.54
CA LEU A 169 -16.23 -5.72 -17.73
C LEU A 169 -17.59 -5.67 -17.04
N GLY A 170 -18.57 -6.40 -17.58
CA GLY A 170 -19.96 -6.33 -17.16
C GLY A 170 -20.20 -6.62 -15.68
N PHE A 171 -19.35 -7.42 -15.02
CA PHE A 171 -19.49 -7.70 -13.58
C PHE A 171 -18.82 -6.70 -12.64
N LEU A 172 -17.88 -5.90 -13.15
CA LEU A 172 -17.19 -4.92 -12.32
C LEU A 172 -17.94 -3.60 -12.21
N ASP A 173 -19.14 -3.53 -12.81
CA ASP A 173 -19.92 -2.32 -12.79
C ASP A 173 -20.30 -1.94 -11.35
N HIS A 174 -19.74 -0.80 -10.97
CA HIS A 174 -20.02 0.06 -9.83
C HIS A 174 -21.04 -0.48 -8.83
N SER A 175 -20.55 -1.26 -7.86
CA SER A 175 -21.11 -1.08 -6.50
C SER A 175 -20.67 0.32 -6.06
N GLU A 176 -21.58 1.29 -6.23
CA GLU A 176 -21.52 2.53 -5.49
C GLU A 176 -21.21 2.17 -4.04
N ALA A 177 -20.01 2.51 -3.61
CA ALA A 177 -19.71 2.45 -2.21
C ALA A 177 -20.51 3.58 -1.58
N THR A 178 -21.71 3.26 -1.08
CA THR A 178 -22.36 4.05 -0.04
C THR A 178 -21.31 4.21 1.05
N LYS A 179 -20.66 5.38 1.07
CA LYS A 179 -19.80 5.74 2.19
C LYS A 179 -20.73 5.68 3.41
N PRO A 180 -20.43 4.91 4.47
CA PRO A 180 -20.97 5.31 5.75
C PRO A 180 -20.42 6.72 5.97
N SER A 181 -21.30 7.73 5.95
CA SER A 181 -20.95 9.07 6.36
C SER A 181 -20.29 8.92 7.71
N LYS A 182 -19.02 9.32 7.85
CA LYS A 182 -18.42 9.44 9.18
C LYS A 182 -19.26 10.49 9.90
N LEU A 183 -20.20 10.04 10.72
CA LEU A 183 -20.88 10.92 11.65
C LEU A 183 -19.76 11.52 12.51
N PRO A 184 -19.63 12.85 12.59
CA PRO A 184 -18.66 13.46 13.47
C PRO A 184 -18.95 12.94 14.89
N VAL A 185 -18.01 12.18 15.45
CA VAL A 185 -18.07 11.78 16.85
C VAL A 185 -17.71 13.02 17.64
N VAL A 186 -18.72 13.70 18.15
CA VAL A 186 -18.56 14.83 19.07
C VAL A 186 -18.32 14.26 20.46
N LEU A 187 -17.27 14.72 21.12
CA LEU A 187 -17.00 14.35 22.52
C LEU A 187 -18.21 14.76 23.38
N THR A 188 -18.64 13.85 24.24
CA THR A 188 -19.65 14.13 25.26
C THR A 188 -19.12 15.15 26.25
N ARG A 189 -20.03 15.86 26.94
CA ARG A 189 -19.65 16.84 27.98
C ARG A 189 -18.75 16.23 29.06
N GLN A 190 -18.94 14.93 29.36
CA GLN A 190 -18.12 14.20 30.33
C GLN A 190 -16.68 13.98 29.82
N GLU A 191 -16.52 13.61 28.55
CA GLU A 191 -15.20 13.43 27.93
C GLU A 191 -14.43 14.74 27.83
N VAL A 192 -15.11 15.84 27.49
CA VAL A 192 -14.49 17.18 27.49
C VAL A 192 -14.05 17.60 28.89
N ALA A 193 -14.86 17.32 29.93
CA ALA A 193 -14.51 17.62 31.32
C ALA A 193 -13.31 16.77 31.82
N ALA A 194 -13.21 15.52 31.37
CA ALA A 194 -12.08 14.65 31.69
C ALA A 194 -10.78 15.14 31.05
N ILE A 195 -10.81 15.54 29.77
CA ILE A 195 -9.63 16.10 29.07
C ILE A 195 -9.15 17.39 29.74
N ARG A 196 -10.08 18.26 30.17
CA ARG A 196 -9.74 19.51 30.86
C ARG A 196 -9.02 19.30 32.21
N LYS A 197 -9.15 18.13 32.85
CA LYS A 197 -8.43 17.83 34.11
C LYS A 197 -6.98 17.39 33.88
N HIS A 198 -6.62 17.06 32.64
CA HIS A 198 -5.28 16.58 32.26
C HIS A 198 -4.48 17.60 31.44
N LEU A 199 -5.01 18.81 31.28
CA LEU A 199 -4.33 20.01 30.78
C LEU A 199 -4.15 21.01 31.93
#